data_AF-A0A5A8CXG6-F1
#
_entry.id   AF-A0A5A8CXG6-F1
#
_cell.length_a   1.000
_cell.length_b   1.000
_cell.length_c   1.000
_cell.angle_alpha   90.00
_cell.angle_beta   90.00
_cell.angle_gamma   90.00
#
_symmetry.space_group_name_H-M   'P 1'
#
loop_
_entity.id
_entity.type
_entity.pdbx_description
1 polymer ?
#
loop_
_entity_poly.entity_id
_entity_poly.type
_entity_poly.pdbx_seq_one_letter_code
_entity_poly.pdbx_strand_id
1 'polypeptide(L)'
;MHTGKLNHCIGNVASNGSQVQLPGGDGANFGIVRSKGSVLVGFASAKALRDEPVSDVLQGRGWLVRNGQDWVRKSPDLNTSSTFVTEKAPRTAVGVFPNGTAALVVVDGAETIRAGLDLFEFAEVLAAQVGVQHAVNIDGGGSSVAVVNGKIASKPTCVDTPSPICERAMPTIMCARGTLV
;
A
#
# COMPACT_ATOMS: atom_id res chain seq x y z
N MET A 1 9.13 15.06 6.91
CA MET A 1 8.39 16.33 6.80
C MET A 1 8.35 16.77 5.35
N HIS A 2 7.20 16.60 4.70
CA HIS A 2 6.88 17.29 3.43
C HIS A 2 5.75 18.26 3.75
N THR A 3 6.13 19.46 4.19
CA THR A 3 5.21 20.58 4.44
C THR A 3 4.92 21.27 3.11
N GLY A 4 3.95 20.74 2.38
CA GLY A 4 3.41 21.35 1.17
C GLY A 4 2.09 20.66 0.84
N LYS A 5 0.98 21.38 0.96
CA LYS A 5 -0.33 20.91 0.49
C LYS A 5 -0.24 20.64 -1.02
N LEU A 6 0.06 19.41 -1.40
CA LEU A 6 -0.14 18.95 -2.78
C LEU A 6 -1.61 18.53 -2.85
N ASN A 7 -2.45 19.37 -3.47
CA ASN A 7 -3.83 19.01 -3.83
C ASN A 7 -3.88 18.00 -4.99
N HIS A 8 -2.90 17.11 -5.11
CA HIS A 8 -2.81 16.12 -6.19
C HIS A 8 -2.32 14.76 -5.66
N CYS A 9 -2.79 13.70 -6.32
CA CYS A 9 -2.34 12.34 -6.03
C CYS A 9 -0.86 12.18 -6.41
N ILE A 10 -0.12 11.34 -5.69
CA ILE A 10 1.26 10.99 -6.04
C ILE A 10 1.28 9.57 -6.59
N GLY A 11 2.08 9.33 -7.63
CA GLY A 11 2.24 8.00 -8.20
C GLY A 11 1.18 7.63 -9.23
N ASN A 12 1.32 6.44 -9.79
CA ASN A 12 0.40 5.88 -10.76
C ASN A 12 -0.98 5.60 -10.14
N VAL A 13 -2.04 6.08 -10.80
CA VAL A 13 -3.43 5.83 -10.37
C VAL A 13 -4.31 5.51 -11.58
N ALA A 14 -4.99 4.38 -11.51
CA ALA A 14 -6.11 4.03 -12.38
C ALA A 14 -7.25 3.46 -11.53
N SER A 15 -8.50 3.73 -11.91
CA SER A 15 -9.67 3.26 -11.18
C SER A 15 -10.79 2.89 -12.14
N ASN A 16 -11.36 1.69 -11.99
CA ASN A 16 -12.48 1.19 -12.80
C ASN A 16 -12.23 1.28 -14.32
N GLY A 17 -10.97 1.15 -14.74
CA GLY A 17 -10.52 1.24 -16.14
C GLY A 17 -10.24 2.66 -16.64
N SER A 18 -10.46 3.68 -15.81
CA SER A 18 -10.10 5.06 -16.13
C SER A 18 -8.68 5.34 -15.64
N GLN A 19 -7.81 5.83 -16.53
CA GLN A 19 -6.47 6.27 -16.17
C GLN A 19 -6.57 7.66 -15.53
N VAL A 20 -6.32 7.76 -14.23
CA VAL A 20 -6.41 9.03 -13.49
C VAL A 20 -5.09 9.78 -13.56
N GLN A 21 -3.98 9.07 -13.33
CA GLN A 21 -2.62 9.64 -13.35
C GLN A 21 -1.61 8.59 -13.83
N LEU A 22 -1.29 8.59 -15.13
CA LEU A 22 -0.30 7.69 -15.74
C LEU A 22 0.55 8.41 -16.81
N PRO A 23 1.88 8.44 -16.70
CA PRO A 23 2.67 8.00 -15.56
C PRO A 23 2.60 9.02 -14.42
N GLY A 24 2.52 8.54 -13.18
CA GLY A 24 2.52 9.37 -11.98
C GLY A 24 3.73 9.15 -11.07
N GLY A 25 4.59 8.18 -11.36
CA GLY A 25 5.81 7.90 -10.60
C GLY A 25 6.50 6.59 -10.97
N ASP A 26 7.62 6.32 -10.32
CA ASP A 26 8.51 5.17 -10.50
C ASP A 26 8.53 4.20 -9.29
N GLY A 27 7.64 4.42 -8.31
CA GLY A 27 7.50 3.57 -7.13
C GLY A 27 6.89 2.21 -7.43
N ALA A 28 6.90 1.33 -6.44
CA ALA A 28 6.26 0.02 -6.53
C ALA A 28 4.73 0.15 -6.71
N ASN A 29 4.16 -0.66 -7.60
CA ASN A 29 2.74 -0.62 -7.97
C ASN A 29 2.06 -1.92 -7.56
N PHE A 30 0.77 -1.82 -7.25
CA PHE A 30 -0.15 -2.94 -7.22
C PHE A 30 -1.34 -2.62 -8.13
N GLY A 31 -1.75 -3.56 -8.95
CA GLY A 31 -2.90 -3.36 -9.83
C GLY A 31 -3.49 -4.63 -10.41
N ILE A 32 -4.58 -4.45 -11.16
CA ILE A 32 -5.32 -5.51 -11.82
C ILE A 32 -5.25 -5.26 -13.33
N VAL A 33 -4.73 -6.24 -14.06
CA VAL A 33 -4.66 -6.20 -15.53
C VAL A 33 -6.04 -6.50 -16.10
N ARG A 34 -6.61 -5.55 -16.84
CA ARG A 34 -8.00 -5.61 -17.32
C ARG A 34 -8.28 -6.82 -18.22
N SER A 35 -7.33 -7.17 -19.09
CA SER A 35 -7.53 -8.21 -20.10
C SER A 35 -7.48 -9.64 -19.56
N LYS A 36 -6.80 -9.85 -18.42
CA LYS A 36 -6.51 -11.19 -17.87
C LYS A 36 -7.06 -11.40 -16.46
N GLY A 37 -7.43 -10.33 -15.75
CA GLY A 37 -7.75 -10.38 -14.32
C GLY A 37 -6.55 -10.70 -13.42
N SER A 38 -5.34 -10.81 -13.99
CA SER A 38 -4.12 -11.09 -13.26
C SER A 38 -3.64 -9.85 -12.49
N VAL A 39 -2.97 -10.08 -11.37
CA VAL A 39 -2.40 -9.01 -10.55
C VAL A 39 -1.04 -8.56 -11.11
N LEU A 40 -0.86 -7.24 -11.25
CA LEU A 40 0.40 -6.59 -11.48
C LEU A 40 1.00 -6.19 -10.13
N VAL A 41 2.24 -6.63 -9.82
CA VAL A 41 2.96 -6.20 -8.62
C VAL A 41 4.40 -5.82 -8.98
N GLY A 42 4.86 -4.68 -8.46
CA GLY A 42 6.24 -4.23 -8.56
C GLY A 42 6.43 -3.00 -9.44
N PHE A 43 7.59 -2.93 -10.12
CA PHE A 43 7.99 -1.75 -10.88
C PHE A 43 7.58 -1.92 -12.35
N ALA A 44 6.74 -1.00 -12.83
CA ALA A 44 6.27 -0.98 -14.20
C ALA A 44 6.66 0.34 -14.87
N SER A 45 7.10 0.27 -16.12
CA SER A 45 7.36 1.49 -16.88
C SER A 45 6.06 2.18 -17.25
N ALA A 46 6.13 3.50 -17.46
CA ALA A 46 5.03 4.29 -17.99
C ALA A 46 4.43 3.69 -19.28
N LYS A 47 5.29 3.14 -20.14
CA LYS A 47 4.88 2.46 -21.37
C LYS A 47 4.16 1.15 -21.07
N ALA A 48 4.68 0.32 -20.17
CA ALA A 48 4.03 -0.94 -19.79
C ALA A 48 2.62 -0.72 -19.21
N LEU A 49 2.44 0.27 -18.33
CA LEU A 49 1.13 0.60 -17.75
C LEU A 49 0.13 1.15 -18.77
N ARG A 50 0.61 1.76 -19.87
CA ARG A 50 -0.25 2.23 -20.97
C ARG A 50 -0.59 1.12 -21.96
N ASP A 51 0.38 0.29 -22.28
CA ASP A 51 0.26 -0.78 -23.30
C ASP A 51 -0.49 -2.01 -22.76
N GLU A 52 -0.42 -2.29 -21.46
CA GLU A 52 -1.20 -3.32 -20.78
C GLU A 52 -2.28 -2.64 -19.92
N PRO A 53 -3.50 -2.43 -20.45
CA PRO A 53 -4.51 -1.67 -19.75
C PRO A 53 -4.84 -2.31 -18.40
N VAL A 54 -4.63 -1.53 -17.34
CA VAL A 54 -5.01 -1.88 -15.97
C VAL A 54 -6.40 -1.36 -15.67
N SER A 55 -7.23 -2.15 -14.99
CA SER A 55 -8.51 -1.64 -14.47
C SER A 55 -8.28 -0.75 -13.26
N ASP A 56 -7.40 -1.19 -12.37
CA ASP A 56 -7.09 -0.53 -11.12
C ASP A 56 -5.60 -0.60 -10.89
N VAL A 57 -4.97 0.52 -10.54
CA VAL A 57 -3.57 0.61 -10.11
C VAL A 57 -3.48 1.64 -9.00
N LEU A 58 -2.73 1.29 -7.96
CA LEU A 58 -2.24 2.19 -6.94
C LEU A 58 -0.73 2.02 -6.82
N GLN A 59 -0.03 3.15 -6.76
CA GLN A 59 1.40 3.16 -6.46
C GLN A 59 1.64 3.39 -4.96
N GLY A 60 2.53 2.59 -4.40
CA GLY A 60 3.09 2.77 -3.07
C GLY A 60 4.59 3.05 -3.13
N ARG A 61 5.29 2.67 -2.05
CA ARG A 61 6.76 2.64 -2.00
C ARG A 61 7.21 1.39 -1.28
N GLY A 62 8.12 0.63 -1.89
CA GLY A 62 8.61 -0.62 -1.35
C GLY A 62 7.83 -1.83 -1.87
N TRP A 63 8.48 -2.65 -2.70
CA TRP A 63 8.06 -4.02 -2.94
C TRP A 63 8.54 -4.87 -1.77
N LEU A 64 7.72 -4.99 -0.72
CA LEU A 64 8.10 -5.58 0.56
C LEU A 64 8.32 -7.09 0.48
N VAL A 65 7.42 -7.80 -0.20
CA VAL A 65 7.49 -9.26 -0.34
C VAL A 65 7.52 -9.61 -1.81
N ARG A 66 8.49 -10.43 -2.22
CA ARG A 66 8.59 -10.96 -3.59
C ARG A 66 8.88 -12.44 -3.55
N ASN A 67 8.02 -13.21 -4.21
CA ASN A 67 8.07 -14.66 -4.22
C ASN A 67 8.03 -15.29 -2.81
N GLY A 68 7.20 -14.72 -1.93
CA GLY A 68 7.03 -15.18 -0.54
C GLY A 68 8.22 -14.87 0.37
N GLN A 69 9.15 -13.99 -0.05
CA GLN A 69 10.33 -13.63 0.74
C GLN A 69 10.43 -12.12 0.93
N ASP A 70 11.05 -11.68 2.03
CA ASP A 70 11.45 -10.29 2.24
C ASP A 70 12.25 -9.77 1.03
N TRP A 71 11.84 -8.59 0.57
CA TRP A 71 12.46 -7.89 -0.55
C TRP A 71 12.75 -6.42 -0.24
N VAL A 72 12.67 -6.01 1.03
CA VAL A 72 12.82 -4.61 1.46
C VAL A 72 14.17 -4.04 1.04
N ARG A 73 15.26 -4.79 1.29
CA ARG A 73 16.63 -4.33 0.95
C ARG A 73 16.89 -4.20 -0.55
N LYS A 74 16.08 -4.90 -1.36
CA LYS A 74 16.25 -4.99 -2.81
C LYS A 74 15.24 -4.12 -3.55
N SER A 75 14.35 -3.42 -2.83
CA SER A 75 13.41 -2.48 -3.44
C SER A 75 14.15 -1.20 -3.85
N PRO A 76 14.25 -0.88 -5.15
CA PRO A 76 15.03 0.26 -5.65
C PRO A 76 14.50 1.62 -5.21
N ASP A 77 13.22 1.71 -4.85
CA ASP A 77 12.58 2.93 -4.39
C ASP A 77 12.73 3.17 -2.87
N LEU A 78 13.48 2.32 -2.15
CA LEU A 78 13.73 2.45 -0.72
C LEU A 78 15.19 2.81 -0.41
N ASN A 79 15.38 3.76 0.51
CA ASN A 79 16.65 3.93 1.21
C ASN A 79 16.56 3.19 2.54
N THR A 80 17.25 2.05 2.65
CA THR A 80 17.15 1.13 3.81
C THR A 80 17.61 1.73 5.13
N SER A 81 18.40 2.81 5.10
CA SER A 81 18.86 3.53 6.28
C SER A 81 17.97 4.73 6.65
N SER A 82 16.92 5.01 5.85
CA SER A 82 16.01 6.13 6.13
C SER A 82 15.09 5.85 7.31
N THR A 83 14.62 6.92 7.96
CA THR A 83 13.63 6.81 9.04
C THR A 83 12.34 6.15 8.56
N PHE A 84 11.89 6.46 7.33
CA PHE A 84 10.72 5.83 6.70
C PHE A 84 10.74 4.29 6.77
N VAL A 85 11.90 3.69 6.54
CA VAL A 85 12.09 2.23 6.54
C VAL A 85 12.21 1.68 7.96
N THR A 86 12.88 2.40 8.86
CA THR A 86 13.32 1.90 10.17
C THR A 86 12.47 2.34 11.35
N GLU A 87 11.53 3.26 11.15
CA GLU A 87 10.62 3.72 12.20
C GLU A 87 9.49 2.73 12.47
N LYS A 88 9.10 2.63 13.74
CA LYS A 88 7.91 1.90 14.16
C LYS A 88 6.70 2.81 13.97
N ALA A 89 5.80 2.43 13.08
CA ALA A 89 4.61 3.21 12.74
C ALA A 89 3.44 2.27 12.40
N PRO A 90 2.20 2.79 12.37
CA PRO A 90 1.13 2.14 11.62
C PRO A 90 1.55 1.89 10.17
N ARG A 91 1.19 0.74 9.61
CA ARG A 91 1.55 0.36 8.24
C ARG A 91 0.34 -0.16 7.48
N THR A 92 0.32 0.12 6.18
CA THR A 92 -0.67 -0.43 5.24
C THR A 92 0.06 -1.11 4.09
N ALA A 93 -0.41 -2.28 3.68
CA ALA A 93 0.06 -2.95 2.48
C ALA A 93 -1.09 -3.53 1.69
N VAL A 94 -0.83 -3.71 0.40
CA VAL A 94 -1.63 -4.56 -0.47
C VAL A 94 -0.75 -5.69 -0.99
N GLY A 95 -1.27 -6.90 -0.94
CA GLY A 95 -0.57 -8.09 -1.40
C GLY A 95 -1.46 -9.03 -2.18
N VAL A 96 -0.86 -10.13 -2.63
CA VAL A 96 -1.53 -11.20 -3.36
C VAL A 96 -1.03 -12.55 -2.85
N PHE A 97 -1.96 -13.44 -2.54
CA PHE A 97 -1.70 -14.81 -2.16
C PHE A 97 -1.27 -15.67 -3.36
N PRO A 98 -0.66 -16.85 -3.15
CA PRO A 98 -0.30 -17.75 -4.25
C PRO A 98 -1.47 -18.14 -5.17
N ASN A 99 -2.69 -18.16 -4.64
CA ASN A 99 -3.90 -18.47 -5.39
C ASN A 99 -4.48 -17.26 -6.18
N GLY A 100 -3.81 -16.10 -6.16
CA GLY A 100 -4.25 -14.88 -6.84
C GLY A 100 -5.23 -14.00 -6.04
N THR A 101 -5.63 -14.39 -4.83
CA THR A 101 -6.50 -13.59 -3.97
C THR A 101 -5.73 -12.38 -3.43
N ALA A 102 -6.32 -11.18 -3.51
CA ALA A 102 -5.72 -9.97 -2.94
C ALA A 102 -5.85 -9.94 -1.41
N ALA A 103 -4.85 -9.39 -0.74
CA ALA A 103 -4.82 -9.14 0.70
C ALA A 103 -4.69 -7.63 0.95
N LEU A 104 -5.56 -7.07 1.79
CA LEU A 104 -5.43 -5.71 2.32
C LEU A 104 -5.02 -5.84 3.79
N VAL A 105 -3.86 -5.29 4.14
CA VAL A 105 -3.28 -5.47 5.47
C VAL A 105 -3.02 -4.11 6.10
N VAL A 106 -3.57 -3.91 7.29
CA VAL A 106 -3.34 -2.73 8.12
C VAL A 106 -2.80 -3.19 9.47
N VAL A 107 -1.75 -2.53 9.95
CA VAL A 107 -1.18 -2.73 11.28
C VAL A 107 -1.32 -1.43 12.05
N ASP A 108 -2.05 -1.49 13.17
CA ASP A 108 -2.20 -0.36 14.09
C ASP A 108 -0.89 0.01 14.79
N GLY A 109 -0.78 1.26 15.21
CA GLY A 109 0.39 1.79 15.89
C GLY A 109 0.22 3.27 16.21
N ALA A 110 1.32 3.93 16.57
CA ALA A 110 1.40 5.39 16.60
C ALA A 110 2.87 5.82 16.61
N GLU A 111 3.25 6.76 15.75
CA GLU A 111 4.66 7.16 15.57
C GLU A 111 5.20 7.84 16.83
N THR A 112 4.39 8.63 17.55
CA THR A 112 4.86 9.37 18.73
C THR A 112 5.27 8.49 19.90
N ILE A 113 4.78 7.24 19.94
CA ILE A 113 5.18 6.24 20.95
C ILE A 113 5.94 5.06 20.33
N ARG A 114 6.33 5.18 19.05
CA ARG A 114 7.07 4.14 18.31
C ARG A 114 6.39 2.77 18.36
N ALA A 115 5.07 2.75 18.21
CA ALA A 115 4.27 1.53 18.17
C ALA A 115 3.86 1.19 16.73
N GLY A 116 3.77 -0.10 16.43
CA GLY A 116 3.57 -0.63 15.07
C GLY A 116 4.81 -1.38 14.60
N LEU A 117 5.08 -1.37 13.30
CA LEU A 117 6.18 -2.12 12.68
C LEU A 117 7.06 -1.20 11.83
N ASP A 118 8.34 -1.53 11.78
CA ASP A 118 9.19 -1.05 10.69
C ASP A 118 8.94 -1.86 9.40
N LEU A 119 9.54 -1.46 8.28
CA LEU A 119 9.26 -2.16 7.01
C LEU A 119 9.84 -3.56 6.93
N PHE A 120 10.91 -3.88 7.68
CA PHE A 120 11.48 -5.22 7.72
C PHE A 120 10.56 -6.17 8.49
N GLU A 121 10.11 -5.74 9.66
CA GLU A 121 9.15 -6.52 10.45
C GLU A 121 7.81 -6.65 9.74
N PHE A 122 7.37 -5.60 9.03
CA PHE A 122 6.14 -5.66 8.27
C PHE A 122 6.25 -6.64 7.09
N ALA A 123 7.38 -6.64 6.37
CA ALA A 123 7.64 -7.63 5.33
C ALA A 123 7.67 -9.06 5.88
N GLU A 124 8.26 -9.28 7.05
CA GLU A 124 8.26 -10.58 7.72
C GLU A 124 6.84 -11.02 8.12
N VAL A 125 6.03 -10.14 8.70
CA VAL A 125 4.62 -10.43 9.01
C VAL A 125 3.84 -10.78 7.74
N LEU A 126 4.03 -10.01 6.66
CA LEU A 126 3.37 -10.27 5.38
C LEU A 126 3.77 -11.63 4.80
N ALA A 127 5.07 -11.94 4.76
CA ALA A 127 5.57 -13.18 4.18
C ALA A 127 5.25 -14.41 5.04
N ALA A 128 5.56 -14.35 6.34
CA ALA A 128 5.54 -15.52 7.21
C ALA A 128 4.19 -15.74 7.93
N GLN A 129 3.50 -14.68 8.33
CA GLN A 129 2.25 -14.79 9.11
C GLN A 129 1.00 -14.66 8.25
N VAL A 130 0.99 -13.67 7.36
CA VAL A 130 -0.13 -13.50 6.41
C VAL A 130 0.01 -14.54 5.28
N GLY A 131 1.21 -14.74 4.73
CA GLY A 131 1.46 -15.74 3.68
C GLY A 131 1.27 -15.21 2.26
N VAL A 132 1.45 -13.90 2.04
CA VAL A 132 1.35 -13.33 0.70
C VAL A 132 2.57 -13.68 -0.16
N GLN A 133 2.33 -13.97 -1.45
CA GLN A 133 3.37 -14.22 -2.44
C GLN A 133 4.08 -12.93 -2.86
N HIS A 134 3.32 -11.84 -2.98
CA HIS A 134 3.86 -10.50 -3.22
C HIS A 134 3.12 -9.45 -2.40
N ALA A 135 3.81 -8.38 -1.99
CA ALA A 135 3.18 -7.23 -1.35
C ALA A 135 3.92 -5.92 -1.59
N VAL A 136 3.17 -4.83 -1.66
CA VAL A 136 3.65 -3.45 -1.77
C VAL A 136 3.19 -2.67 -0.55
N ASN A 137 4.10 -1.88 0.02
CA ASN A 137 3.75 -0.94 1.09
C ASN A 137 3.03 0.29 0.51
N ILE A 138 1.90 0.61 1.11
CA ILE A 138 1.05 1.77 0.80
C ILE A 138 1.23 2.81 1.93
N ASP A 139 0.61 3.99 1.78
CA ASP A 139 0.71 5.05 2.77
C ASP A 139 0.37 4.55 4.20
N GLY A 140 1.19 4.98 5.16
CA GLY A 140 1.22 4.48 6.53
C GLY A 140 0.95 5.59 7.55
N GLY A 141 1.46 5.43 8.77
CA GLY A 141 1.29 6.43 9.82
C GLY A 141 -0.18 6.74 10.09
N GLY A 142 -0.49 8.00 10.39
CA GLY A 142 -1.88 8.45 10.58
C GLY A 142 -2.84 8.27 9.39
N SER A 143 -2.35 7.84 8.22
CA SER A 143 -3.17 7.47 7.07
C SER A 143 -3.70 6.03 7.13
N SER A 144 -3.16 5.19 8.02
CA SER A 144 -3.53 3.77 8.11
C SER A 144 -4.92 3.60 8.73
N VAL A 145 -5.88 3.13 7.94
CA VAL A 145 -7.25 2.88 8.39
C VAL A 145 -7.79 1.62 7.71
N ALA A 146 -8.39 0.72 8.49
CA ALA A 146 -9.21 -0.37 7.98
C ALA A 146 -10.68 -0.07 8.24
N VAL A 147 -11.51 -0.18 7.20
CA VAL A 147 -12.97 -0.02 7.28
C VAL A 147 -13.62 -1.30 6.76
N VAL A 148 -14.47 -1.91 7.59
CA VAL A 148 -15.23 -3.11 7.26
C VAL A 148 -16.71 -2.79 7.39
N ASN A 149 -17.48 -2.99 6.32
CA ASN A 149 -18.92 -2.71 6.26
C ASN A 149 -19.28 -1.29 6.74
N GLY A 150 -18.50 -0.30 6.33
CA GLY A 150 -18.69 1.12 6.69
C GLY A 150 -18.34 1.48 8.14
N LYS A 151 -17.72 0.57 8.89
CA LYS A 151 -17.27 0.81 10.27
C LYS A 151 -15.76 0.68 10.37
N ILE A 152 -15.13 1.58 11.13
CA ILE A 152 -13.71 1.50 11.44
C ILE A 152 -13.45 0.19 12.19
N ALA A 153 -12.50 -0.61 11.68
CA ALA A 153 -12.06 -1.87 12.25
C ALA A 153 -10.63 -1.80 12.83
N SER A 154 -9.97 -0.63 12.70
CA SER A 154 -8.62 -0.35 13.19
C SER A 154 -8.62 0.75 14.27
N LYS A 155 -7.44 1.19 14.72
CA LYS A 155 -7.26 2.31 15.67
C LYS A 155 -6.45 3.44 15.02
N PRO A 156 -7.08 4.26 14.15
CA PRO A 156 -6.38 5.27 13.37
C PRO A 156 -5.90 6.46 14.22
N THR A 157 -4.78 7.05 13.79
CA THR A 157 -4.07 8.13 14.50
C THR A 157 -3.87 9.35 13.60
N CYS A 158 -4.91 10.16 13.33
CA CYS A 158 -4.85 11.24 12.34
C CYS A 158 -3.74 12.29 12.56
N VAL A 159 -3.26 12.45 13.80
CA VAL A 159 -2.14 13.31 14.21
C VAL A 159 -0.96 12.52 14.79
N ASP A 160 -0.86 11.25 14.40
CA ASP A 160 0.23 10.30 14.71
C ASP A 160 0.39 9.94 16.20
N THR A 161 -0.54 10.39 17.06
CA THR A 161 -0.67 10.04 18.48
C THR A 161 -1.75 8.98 18.71
N PRO A 162 -1.65 8.15 19.78
CA PRO A 162 -2.68 7.13 20.08
C PRO A 162 -4.06 7.68 20.45
N SER A 163 -4.12 8.95 20.87
CA SER A 163 -5.35 9.61 21.31
C SER A 163 -5.34 11.08 20.86
N PRO A 164 -6.48 11.61 20.39
CA PRO A 164 -7.75 10.90 20.17
C PRO A 164 -7.66 9.91 19.00
N ILE A 165 -8.52 8.88 18.99
CA ILE A 165 -8.70 8.03 17.81
C ILE A 165 -9.43 8.86 16.75
N CYS A 166 -8.81 9.03 15.59
CA CYS A 166 -9.33 9.88 14.52
C CYS A 166 -8.77 9.47 13.16
N GLU A 167 -9.55 9.72 12.10
CA GLU A 167 -9.18 9.44 10.70
C GLU A 167 -8.55 10.67 10.04
N ARG A 168 -7.61 10.44 9.12
CA ARG A 168 -7.01 11.48 8.26
C ARG A 168 -7.63 11.41 6.86
N ALA A 169 -7.99 12.56 6.29
CA ALA A 169 -8.52 12.61 4.93
C ALA A 169 -7.45 12.19 3.90
N MET A 170 -7.78 11.22 3.05
CA MET A 170 -6.89 10.65 2.02
C MET A 170 -7.48 10.83 0.62
N PRO A 171 -6.63 11.01 -0.42
CA PRO A 171 -7.09 11.23 -1.79
C PRO A 171 -7.54 9.95 -2.50
N THR A 172 -7.00 8.79 -2.11
CA THR A 172 -7.29 7.49 -2.72
C THR A 172 -7.56 6.43 -1.64
N ILE A 173 -8.40 5.45 -1.97
CA ILE A 173 -8.69 4.30 -1.12
C ILE A 173 -8.62 3.02 -1.96
N MET A 174 -8.28 1.91 -1.31
CA MET A 174 -8.47 0.57 -1.88
C MET A 174 -9.77 0.00 -1.32
N CYS A 175 -10.68 -0.39 -2.21
CA CYS A 175 -12.00 -0.90 -1.84
C CYS A 175 -12.21 -2.29 -2.43
N ALA A 176 -12.51 -3.25 -1.57
CA ALA A 176 -13.03 -4.55 -1.97
C ALA A 176 -14.55 -4.56 -1.76
N ARG A 177 -15.31 -4.80 -2.82
CA ARG A 177 -16.77 -4.94 -2.76
C ARG A 177 -17.16 -6.34 -3.22
N GLY A 178 -18.05 -6.98 -2.46
CA GLY A 178 -18.71 -8.19 -2.93
C GLY A 178 -19.63 -7.86 -4.10
N THR A 179 -19.73 -8.77 -5.07
CA THR A 179 -20.86 -8.75 -5.99
C THR A 179 -21.94 -9.59 -5.34
N LEU A 180 -23.09 -9.00 -5.04
CA LEU A 180 -24.27 -9.80 -4.68
C LEU A 180 -24.59 -10.65 -5.91
N VAL A 181 -24.37 -11.96 -5.79
CA VAL A 181 -24.88 -12.98 -6.72
C VAL A 181 -26.28 -13.38 -6.31
#